data_AF-A0A0F9CTG4-F1
#
_entry.id   AF-A0A0F9CTG4-F1
#
_cell.length_a   1.000
_cell.length_b   1.000
_cell.length_c   1.000
_cell.angle_alpha   90.00
_cell.angle_beta   90.00
_cell.angle_gamma   90.00
#
_symmetry.space_group_name_H-M   'P 1'
#
loop_
_entity.id
_entity.type
_entity.pdbx_description
1 polymer ?
#
loop_
_entity_poly.entity_id
_entity_poly.type
_entity_poly.pdbx_seq_one_letter_code
_entity_poly.pdbx_strand_id
1 'polypeptide(L)'
;PYGGSLFDPDRFPFLEGRDSGTTWKNTPADPLPIDNRTVLHLLAALQMLQVKVPGGGPTEARRLSFRALDIEQIGYVYEGLLDHTAKRADAVVLGLAGTKNKEPEIPLPELEAHRSEGEEVLLEYLKDQTGRSISALRKALQKETEIQKAQLLRVSCANDEELYERVLPFAELIREDAFNQPMVIMPGSVYVTAGEERRRTGTHYTPRSLTEPIVQHTLEPQVYDGPAEGKPQAEWKLRPPAHLLNLKICDMAMGSGAFLVQACRYLSERLVEAWEDREENLRRRHGKEHPIMITPEGELTNDLNEAIPVDTEERLILAKRLIADRCLYGVDKNPLAVEMAKLSIWLITLDKNRAFSFLDHAFKCGDSIVGVSLDQLRHWNLDATGDLLLFADTTKLSIEQMIDLRCEIESLPVNDVNDQKRKEYLLSKADAIAHDLRQGCNMLISSYWNNLSKSQQDDLRTALLAAFRDGKDVA
;
A
#
# COMPACT_ATOMS: atom_id res chain seq x y z
N PRO A 1 4.82 -18.69 -6.53
CA PRO A 1 4.57 -17.27 -6.19
C PRO A 1 5.88 -16.60 -5.80
N TYR A 2 6.12 -15.38 -6.25
CA TYR A 2 7.29 -14.57 -5.85
C TYR A 2 7.16 -14.01 -4.41
N GLY A 3 6.28 -14.64 -3.60
CA GLY A 3 5.84 -14.33 -2.25
C GLY A 3 5.05 -13.04 -2.05
N GLY A 4 4.51 -12.91 -0.83
CA GLY A 4 3.57 -11.87 -0.42
C GLY A 4 2.14 -12.09 -0.90
N SER A 5 1.17 -11.62 -0.11
CA SER A 5 -0.25 -11.86 -0.34
C SER A 5 -0.80 -11.20 -1.61
N LEU A 6 -0.11 -10.23 -2.20
CA LEU A 6 -0.54 -9.56 -3.44
C LEU A 6 -0.59 -10.52 -4.64
N PHE A 7 0.31 -11.50 -4.68
CA PHE A 7 0.42 -12.48 -5.77
C PHE A 7 -0.13 -13.85 -5.38
N ASP A 8 -0.87 -13.93 -4.28
CA ASP A 8 -1.58 -15.14 -3.88
C ASP A 8 -2.86 -15.27 -4.71
N PRO A 9 -2.97 -16.27 -5.61
CA PRO A 9 -4.17 -16.47 -6.42
C PRO A 9 -5.41 -16.70 -5.54
N ASP A 10 -5.25 -17.27 -4.35
CA ASP A 10 -6.37 -17.61 -3.45
C ASP A 10 -6.85 -16.43 -2.61
N ARG A 11 -6.17 -15.28 -2.65
CA ARG A 11 -6.61 -14.07 -1.95
C ARG A 11 -7.87 -13.46 -2.57
N PHE A 12 -7.96 -13.52 -3.90
CA PHE A 12 -9.07 -12.96 -4.66
C PHE A 12 -9.55 -13.96 -5.72
N PRO A 13 -10.14 -15.10 -5.30
CA PRO A 13 -10.47 -16.21 -6.19
C PRO A 13 -11.43 -15.79 -7.32
N PHE A 14 -12.27 -14.77 -7.07
CA PHE A 14 -13.19 -14.22 -8.05
C PHE A 14 -12.49 -13.62 -9.29
N LEU A 15 -11.23 -13.19 -9.20
CA LEU A 15 -10.46 -12.70 -10.36
C LEU A 15 -10.17 -13.81 -11.36
N GLU A 16 -10.05 -15.05 -10.87
CA GLU A 16 -9.91 -16.26 -11.68
C GLU A 16 -11.26 -16.94 -11.92
N GLY A 17 -12.38 -16.28 -11.57
CA GLY A 17 -13.73 -16.85 -11.66
C GLY A 17 -13.96 -18.06 -10.75
N ARG A 18 -13.21 -18.16 -9.65
CA ARG A 18 -13.34 -19.23 -8.67
C ARG A 18 -14.20 -18.79 -7.48
N ASP A 19 -14.88 -19.75 -6.86
CA ASP A 19 -15.66 -19.53 -5.65
C ASP A 19 -14.77 -19.23 -4.43
N SER A 20 -15.34 -18.53 -3.44
CA SER A 20 -14.65 -18.29 -2.16
C SER A 20 -14.36 -19.60 -1.42
N GLY A 21 -13.17 -19.72 -0.82
CA GLY A 21 -12.73 -20.94 -0.12
C GLY A 21 -12.15 -22.03 -1.02
N THR A 22 -12.05 -21.79 -2.33
CA THR A 22 -11.35 -22.69 -3.27
C THR A 22 -9.84 -22.45 -3.28
N THR A 23 -9.10 -23.37 -3.88
CA THR A 23 -7.64 -23.22 -4.07
C THR A 23 -7.29 -23.31 -5.54
N TRP A 24 -6.36 -22.49 -6.03
CA TRP A 24 -5.90 -22.54 -7.41
C TRP A 24 -5.25 -23.88 -7.78
N LYS A 25 -4.84 -24.67 -6.78
CA LYS A 25 -4.22 -25.99 -6.99
C LYS A 25 -5.23 -27.07 -7.37
N ASN A 26 -6.48 -26.96 -6.92
CA ASN A 26 -7.51 -27.98 -7.08
C ASN A 26 -8.77 -27.48 -7.82
N THR A 27 -8.89 -26.17 -8.02
CA THR A 27 -10.00 -25.56 -8.76
C THR A 27 -9.43 -24.83 -9.97
N PRO A 28 -9.81 -25.24 -11.21
CA PRO A 28 -9.37 -24.54 -12.41
C PRO A 28 -9.95 -23.12 -12.47
N ALA A 29 -9.23 -22.20 -13.11
CA ALA A 29 -9.69 -20.85 -13.36
C ALA A 29 -10.73 -20.82 -14.49
N ASP A 30 -11.80 -20.05 -14.30
CA ASP A 30 -12.84 -19.72 -15.29
C ASP A 30 -13.11 -18.20 -15.28
N PRO A 31 -12.11 -17.38 -15.67
CA PRO A 31 -12.17 -15.93 -15.50
C PRO A 31 -13.34 -15.31 -16.28
N LEU A 32 -13.85 -14.19 -15.76
CA LEU A 32 -14.94 -13.46 -16.41
C LEU A 32 -14.62 -13.16 -17.88
N PRO A 33 -15.58 -13.35 -18.80
CA PRO A 33 -15.35 -13.05 -20.22
C PRO A 33 -15.17 -11.54 -20.39
N ILE A 34 -13.95 -11.12 -20.72
CA ILE A 34 -13.61 -9.75 -21.08
C ILE A 34 -13.49 -9.68 -22.60
N ASP A 35 -14.20 -8.76 -23.23
CA ASP A 35 -14.18 -8.62 -24.69
C ASP A 35 -12.86 -8.00 -25.19
N ASN A 36 -12.52 -8.28 -26.45
CA ASN A 36 -11.28 -7.82 -27.06
C ASN A 36 -11.16 -6.28 -27.11
N ARG A 37 -12.27 -5.53 -27.17
CA ARG A 37 -12.23 -4.07 -27.21
C ARG A 37 -11.86 -3.51 -25.84
N THR A 38 -12.38 -4.11 -24.76
CA THR A 38 -11.96 -3.78 -23.39
C THR A 38 -10.47 -4.07 -23.19
N VAL A 39 -9.98 -5.23 -23.61
CA VAL A 39 -8.55 -5.57 -23.53
C VAL A 39 -7.69 -4.57 -24.32
N LEU A 40 -8.12 -4.21 -25.54
CA LEU A 40 -7.43 -3.22 -26.37
C LEU A 40 -7.40 -1.84 -25.69
N HIS A 41 -8.50 -1.42 -25.07
CA HIS A 41 -8.57 -0.15 -24.34
C HIS A 41 -7.58 -0.12 -23.17
N LEU A 42 -7.53 -1.19 -22.37
CA LEU A 42 -6.58 -1.32 -21.26
C LEU A 42 -5.13 -1.27 -21.75
N LEU A 43 -4.80 -2.04 -22.80
CA LEU A 43 -3.45 -2.04 -23.38
C LEU A 43 -3.07 -0.65 -23.92
N ALA A 44 -3.99 0.04 -24.58
CA ALA A 44 -3.76 1.41 -25.06
C ALA A 44 -3.51 2.38 -23.90
N ALA A 45 -4.33 2.33 -22.84
CA ALA A 45 -4.18 3.17 -21.66
C ALA A 45 -2.87 2.93 -20.90
N LEU A 46 -2.39 1.68 -20.86
CA LEU A 46 -1.11 1.31 -20.23
C LEU A 46 0.10 1.66 -21.10
N GLN A 47 -0.04 1.70 -22.42
CA GLN A 47 1.07 1.93 -23.34
C GLN A 47 1.20 3.36 -23.81
N MET A 48 0.12 4.14 -23.79
CA MET A 48 0.06 5.48 -24.39
C MET A 48 -0.50 6.50 -23.40
N LEU A 49 0.31 7.48 -23.03
CA LEU A 49 -0.11 8.63 -22.24
C LEU A 49 -0.58 9.75 -23.16
N GLN A 50 -1.75 10.29 -22.85
CA GLN A 50 -2.34 11.43 -23.55
C GLN A 50 -1.80 12.73 -22.92
N VAL A 51 -0.84 13.40 -23.58
CA VAL A 51 -0.20 14.62 -23.06
C VAL A 51 -0.78 15.85 -23.75
N LYS A 52 -1.38 16.76 -23.00
CA LYS A 52 -1.75 18.07 -23.55
C LYS A 52 -0.49 18.89 -23.81
N VAL A 53 -0.31 19.36 -25.04
CA VAL A 53 0.85 20.19 -25.41
C VAL A 53 0.75 21.54 -24.67
N PRO A 54 1.82 22.00 -23.99
CA PRO A 54 1.86 23.32 -23.38
C PRO A 54 1.55 24.40 -24.42
N GLY A 55 0.57 25.28 -24.14
CA GLY A 55 0.12 26.30 -25.09
C GLY A 55 -1.18 25.98 -25.85
N GLY A 56 -1.90 24.92 -25.47
CA GLY A 56 -3.26 24.66 -25.98
C GLY A 56 -3.32 23.88 -27.30
N GLY A 57 -2.24 23.20 -27.67
CA GLY A 57 -2.21 22.29 -28.82
C GLY A 57 -3.02 21.00 -28.58
N PRO A 58 -3.25 20.21 -29.64
CA PRO A 58 -3.93 18.92 -29.54
C PRO A 58 -3.20 17.98 -28.58
N THR A 59 -3.95 17.09 -27.94
CA THR A 59 -3.36 16.07 -27.07
C THR A 59 -2.49 15.11 -27.89
N GLU A 60 -1.21 14.99 -27.53
CA GLU A 60 -0.28 14.06 -28.17
C GLU A 60 -0.28 12.72 -27.42
N ALA A 61 -0.38 11.62 -28.16
CA ALA A 61 -0.18 10.29 -27.61
C ALA A 61 1.32 9.98 -27.53
N ARG A 62 1.84 9.79 -26.32
CA ARG A 62 3.24 9.42 -26.07
C ARG A 62 3.34 8.02 -25.48
N ARG A 63 4.28 7.21 -25.97
CA ARG A 63 4.49 5.87 -25.44
C ARG A 63 5.03 5.92 -24.01
N LEU A 64 4.41 5.17 -23.10
CA LEU A 64 4.89 4.93 -21.74
C LEU A 64 6.04 3.93 -21.75
N SER A 65 7.12 4.27 -21.04
CA SER A 65 8.23 3.35 -20.78
C SER A 65 8.18 2.93 -19.31
N PHE A 66 7.80 1.68 -19.05
CA PHE A 66 7.77 1.13 -17.70
C PHE A 66 9.17 1.04 -17.05
N ARG A 67 10.24 1.10 -17.85
CA ARG A 67 11.62 1.19 -17.35
C ARG A 67 11.90 2.52 -16.64
N ALA A 68 11.14 3.57 -16.97
CA ALA A 68 11.30 4.90 -16.41
C ALA A 68 10.27 5.21 -15.30
N LEU A 69 9.41 4.25 -14.95
CA LEU A 69 8.52 4.41 -13.81
C LEU A 69 9.33 4.22 -12.53
N ASP A 70 9.40 5.27 -11.74
CA ASP A 70 9.90 5.24 -10.38
C ASP A 70 8.72 4.96 -9.42
N ILE A 71 9.07 4.70 -8.16
CA ILE A 71 8.11 4.43 -7.08
C ILE A 71 7.13 5.59 -6.90
N GLU A 72 7.54 6.83 -7.19
CA GLU A 72 6.66 8.00 -7.10
C GLU A 72 5.43 7.87 -8.00
N GLN A 73 5.60 7.39 -9.24
CA GLN A 73 4.47 7.22 -10.15
C GLN A 73 3.49 6.17 -9.64
N ILE A 74 3.98 5.13 -8.96
CA ILE A 74 3.15 4.10 -8.34
C ILE A 74 2.42 4.66 -7.11
N GLY A 75 3.08 5.49 -6.31
CA GLY A 75 2.46 6.23 -5.21
C GLY A 75 1.28 7.08 -5.69
N TYR A 76 1.45 7.83 -6.79
CA TYR A 76 0.37 8.62 -7.37
C TYR A 76 -0.78 7.77 -7.92
N VAL A 77 -0.49 6.60 -8.51
CA VAL A 77 -1.54 5.66 -8.94
C VAL A 77 -2.34 5.16 -7.74
N TYR A 78 -1.66 4.77 -6.65
CA TYR A 78 -2.30 4.35 -5.42
C TYR A 78 -3.21 5.45 -4.82
N GLU A 79 -2.71 6.67 -4.71
CA GLU A 79 -3.53 7.80 -4.25
C GLU A 79 -4.75 8.03 -5.15
N GLY A 80 -4.56 7.97 -6.46
CA GLY A 80 -5.66 8.12 -7.42
C GLY A 80 -6.71 7.00 -7.32
N LEU A 81 -6.30 5.77 -6.99
CA LEU A 81 -7.22 4.67 -6.75
C LEU A 81 -8.05 4.89 -5.47
N LEU A 82 -7.46 5.47 -4.42
CA LEU A 82 -8.16 5.80 -3.17
C LEU A 82 -9.15 6.97 -3.31
N ASP A 83 -8.99 7.79 -4.35
CA ASP A 83 -9.96 8.85 -4.70
C ASP A 83 -11.26 8.27 -5.29
N HIS A 84 -11.29 6.97 -5.59
CA HIS A 84 -12.42 6.33 -6.23
C HIS A 84 -12.97 5.17 -5.40
N THR A 85 -14.25 4.89 -5.58
CA THR A 85 -14.92 3.74 -4.97
C THR A 85 -15.90 3.13 -5.96
N ALA A 86 -16.21 1.85 -5.77
CA ALA A 86 -17.21 1.15 -6.56
C ALA A 86 -18.56 1.21 -5.83
N LYS A 87 -19.60 1.69 -6.52
CA LYS A 87 -20.98 1.67 -6.03
C LYS A 87 -21.84 0.79 -6.91
N ARG A 88 -22.86 0.18 -6.31
CA ARG A 88 -23.96 -0.46 -7.05
C ARG A 88 -25.06 0.57 -7.26
N ALA A 89 -25.55 0.70 -8.47
CA ALA A 89 -26.62 1.64 -8.81
C ALA A 89 -27.97 1.09 -8.33
N ASP A 90 -28.66 1.82 -7.45
CA ASP A 90 -30.02 1.46 -6.99
C ASP A 90 -31.11 1.99 -7.95
N ALA A 91 -30.77 2.98 -8.75
CA ALA A 91 -31.61 3.59 -9.79
C ALA A 91 -30.77 3.82 -11.06
N VAL A 92 -31.39 4.35 -12.12
CA VAL A 92 -30.62 4.81 -13.29
C VAL A 92 -29.74 5.97 -12.86
N VAL A 93 -28.45 5.92 -13.17
CA VAL A 93 -27.46 6.95 -12.83
C VAL A 93 -26.85 7.51 -14.12
N LEU A 94 -26.73 8.83 -14.20
CA LEU A 94 -26.15 9.53 -15.35
C LEU A 94 -24.74 10.04 -14.99
N GLY A 95 -23.74 9.69 -15.80
CA GLY A 95 -22.41 10.28 -15.71
C GLY A 95 -22.39 11.63 -16.43
N LEU A 96 -22.12 12.71 -15.70
CA LEU A 96 -22.16 14.07 -16.25
C LEU A 96 -20.78 14.61 -16.60
N ALA A 97 -20.71 15.33 -17.73
CA ALA A 97 -19.52 16.04 -18.14
C ALA A 97 -19.32 17.30 -17.27
N GLY A 98 -18.12 17.45 -16.73
CA GLY A 98 -17.76 18.58 -15.88
C GLY A 98 -16.33 19.07 -16.08
N THR A 99 -15.86 19.83 -15.10
CA THR A 99 -14.48 20.34 -15.06
C THR A 99 -13.51 19.28 -14.53
N LYS A 100 -12.20 19.54 -14.62
CA LYS A 100 -11.17 18.59 -14.17
C LYS A 100 -11.46 18.14 -12.72
N ASN A 101 -11.53 16.82 -12.52
CA ASN A 101 -11.84 16.16 -11.24
C ASN A 101 -13.28 16.44 -10.70
N LYS A 102 -14.21 16.89 -11.54
CA LYS A 102 -15.62 17.14 -11.19
C LYS A 102 -16.56 16.58 -12.27
N GLU A 103 -16.45 15.28 -12.53
CA GLU A 103 -17.35 14.54 -13.44
C GLU A 103 -18.20 13.58 -12.60
N PRO A 104 -19.38 14.01 -12.11
CA PRO A 104 -20.16 13.24 -11.14
C PRO A 104 -21.08 12.20 -11.81
N GLU A 105 -21.40 11.15 -11.06
CA GLU A 105 -22.46 10.20 -11.36
C GLU A 105 -23.69 10.48 -10.50
N ILE A 106 -24.77 10.99 -11.11
CA ILE A 106 -25.96 11.47 -10.39
C ILE A 106 -27.17 10.58 -10.73
N PRO A 107 -27.91 10.07 -9.73
CA PRO A 107 -29.17 9.37 -9.96
C PRO A 107 -30.17 10.21 -10.76
N LEU A 108 -30.78 9.62 -11.78
CA LEU A 108 -31.81 10.27 -12.59
C LEU A 108 -32.98 10.83 -11.74
N PRO A 109 -33.50 10.13 -10.71
CA PRO A 109 -34.55 10.69 -9.85
C PRO A 109 -34.15 11.98 -9.12
N GLU A 110 -32.86 12.14 -8.79
CA GLU A 110 -32.34 13.35 -8.14
C GLU A 110 -32.31 14.54 -9.12
N LEU A 111 -31.91 14.30 -10.37
CA LEU A 111 -31.96 15.31 -11.43
C LEU A 111 -33.40 15.72 -11.76
N GLU A 112 -34.32 14.75 -11.81
CA GLU A 112 -35.75 15.00 -12.03
C GLU A 112 -36.38 15.82 -10.88
N ALA A 113 -36.01 15.52 -9.63
CA ALA A 113 -36.47 16.27 -8.46
C ALA A 113 -36.04 17.75 -8.54
N HIS A 114 -34.75 18.02 -8.74
CA HIS A 114 -34.26 19.40 -8.86
C HIS A 114 -34.86 20.14 -10.07
N ARG A 115 -35.08 19.43 -11.18
CA ARG A 115 -35.75 20.02 -12.35
C ARG A 115 -37.20 20.41 -12.06
N SER A 116 -37.91 19.61 -11.26
CA SER A 116 -39.29 19.89 -10.87
C SER A 116 -39.43 21.10 -9.93
N GLU A 117 -38.38 21.41 -9.15
CA GLU A 117 -38.30 22.59 -8.29
C GLU A 117 -38.03 23.88 -9.07
N GLY A 118 -37.40 23.78 -10.24
CA GLY A 118 -37.21 24.89 -11.17
C GLY A 118 -35.85 24.85 -11.88
N GLU A 119 -35.78 25.45 -13.08
CA GLU A 119 -34.55 25.44 -13.90
C GLU A 119 -33.36 26.10 -13.18
N GLU A 120 -33.57 27.19 -12.45
CA GLU A 120 -32.49 27.86 -11.71
C GLU A 120 -31.94 26.99 -10.56
N VAL A 121 -32.81 26.23 -9.87
CA VAL A 121 -32.39 25.30 -8.81
C VAL A 121 -31.53 24.18 -9.38
N LEU A 122 -31.96 23.58 -10.49
CA LEU A 122 -31.19 22.58 -11.22
C LEU A 122 -29.82 23.13 -11.67
N LEU A 123 -29.78 24.36 -12.19
CA LEU A 123 -28.54 24.98 -12.66
C LEU A 123 -27.55 25.27 -11.53
N GLU A 124 -28.03 25.71 -10.36
CA GLU A 124 -27.19 25.90 -9.17
C GLU A 124 -26.63 24.58 -8.66
N TYR A 125 -27.46 23.54 -8.57
CA TYR A 125 -27.04 22.20 -8.21
C TYR A 125 -25.98 21.64 -9.19
N LEU A 126 -26.25 21.69 -10.50
CA LEU A 126 -25.31 21.22 -11.52
C LEU A 126 -23.99 22.00 -11.52
N LYS A 127 -24.02 23.30 -11.23
CA LYS A 127 -22.80 24.12 -11.09
C LYS A 127 -21.92 23.62 -9.96
N ASP A 128 -22.51 23.30 -8.81
CA ASP A 128 -21.77 22.79 -7.66
C ASP A 128 -21.14 21.42 -7.97
N GLN A 129 -21.94 20.51 -8.54
CA GLN A 129 -21.56 19.14 -8.85
C GLN A 129 -20.52 19.04 -9.98
N THR A 130 -20.70 19.77 -11.08
CA THR A 130 -19.85 19.66 -12.28
C THR A 130 -18.72 20.70 -12.35
N GLY A 131 -18.83 21.80 -11.59
CA GLY A 131 -17.94 22.96 -11.67
C GLY A 131 -18.10 23.79 -12.96
N ARG A 132 -19.05 23.47 -13.84
CA ARG A 132 -19.34 24.23 -15.06
C ARG A 132 -20.06 25.54 -14.72
N SER A 133 -19.90 26.56 -15.55
CA SER A 133 -20.65 27.81 -15.39
C SER A 133 -22.13 27.61 -15.68
N ILE A 134 -22.99 28.35 -14.98
CA ILE A 134 -24.45 28.35 -15.19
C ILE A 134 -24.79 28.63 -16.66
N SER A 135 -24.08 29.56 -17.30
CA SER A 135 -24.26 29.87 -18.73
C SER A 135 -23.98 28.68 -19.64
N ALA A 136 -22.94 27.89 -19.36
CA ALA A 136 -22.60 26.72 -20.15
C ALA A 136 -23.57 25.55 -19.92
N LEU A 137 -24.09 25.41 -18.70
CA LEU A 137 -25.09 24.41 -18.35
C LEU A 137 -26.45 24.72 -18.99
N ARG A 138 -26.91 25.98 -18.90
CA ARG A 138 -28.15 26.43 -19.54
C ARG A 138 -28.09 26.23 -21.06
N LYS A 139 -26.96 26.59 -21.68
CA LYS A 139 -26.75 26.35 -23.12
C LYS A 139 -26.83 24.86 -23.48
N ALA A 140 -26.31 23.98 -22.62
CA ALA A 140 -26.37 22.54 -22.87
C ALA A 140 -27.81 22.00 -22.75
N LEU A 141 -28.55 22.39 -21.71
CA LEU A 141 -29.95 21.99 -21.53
C LEU A 141 -30.88 22.43 -22.67
N GLN A 142 -30.56 23.54 -23.33
CA GLN A 142 -31.34 24.08 -24.45
C GLN A 142 -30.87 23.58 -25.82
N LYS A 143 -29.74 22.88 -25.89
CA LYS A 143 -29.17 22.42 -27.16
C LYS A 143 -29.91 21.18 -27.64
N GLU A 144 -30.37 21.23 -28.88
CA GLU A 144 -30.98 20.07 -29.54
C GLU A 144 -29.94 18.96 -29.73
N THR A 145 -30.31 17.74 -29.36
CA THR A 145 -29.40 16.59 -29.42
C THR A 145 -29.26 16.12 -30.87
N GLU A 146 -28.02 15.97 -31.34
CA GLU A 146 -27.74 15.48 -32.68
C GLU A 146 -28.26 14.06 -32.88
N ILE A 147 -28.70 13.73 -34.10
CA ILE A 147 -29.34 12.44 -34.44
C ILE A 147 -28.47 11.25 -34.03
N GLN A 148 -27.16 11.31 -34.28
CA GLN A 148 -26.24 10.23 -33.93
C GLN A 148 -26.18 10.02 -32.42
N LYS A 149 -26.06 11.09 -31.64
CA LYS A 149 -26.02 11.01 -30.18
C LYS A 149 -27.35 10.55 -29.60
N ALA A 150 -28.47 10.99 -30.16
CA ALA A 150 -29.81 10.53 -29.76
C ALA A 150 -29.98 9.01 -29.98
N GLN A 151 -29.47 8.48 -31.10
CA GLN A 151 -29.47 7.04 -31.36
C GLN A 151 -28.62 6.27 -30.34
N LEU A 152 -27.41 6.74 -30.06
CA LEU A 152 -26.54 6.12 -29.04
C LEU A 152 -27.14 6.19 -27.64
N LEU A 153 -27.81 7.30 -27.31
CA LEU A 153 -28.49 7.46 -26.02
C LEU A 153 -29.63 6.45 -25.85
N ARG A 154 -30.41 6.23 -26.91
CA ARG A 154 -31.49 5.23 -26.90
C ARG A 154 -30.94 3.82 -26.68
N VAL A 155 -29.81 3.48 -27.31
CA VAL A 155 -29.11 2.21 -27.06
C VAL A 155 -28.61 2.12 -25.62
N SER A 156 -28.07 3.21 -25.08
CA SER A 156 -27.57 3.28 -23.69
C SER A 156 -28.70 3.16 -22.65
N CYS A 157 -29.92 3.54 -23.02
CA CYS A 157 -31.14 3.30 -22.24
C CYS A 157 -31.73 1.89 -22.46
N ALA A 158 -30.93 0.92 -22.93
CA ALA A 158 -31.36 -0.44 -23.26
C ALA A 158 -32.55 -0.53 -24.25
N ASN A 159 -32.73 0.48 -25.10
CA ASN A 159 -33.89 0.65 -25.99
C ASN A 159 -35.24 0.75 -25.25
N ASP A 160 -35.23 1.14 -23.97
CA ASP A 160 -36.42 1.53 -23.22
C ASP A 160 -36.81 2.96 -23.60
N GLU A 161 -37.96 3.11 -24.26
CA GLU A 161 -38.44 4.40 -24.74
C GLU A 161 -38.86 5.34 -23.60
N GLU A 162 -39.46 4.79 -22.54
CA GLU A 162 -39.87 5.58 -21.37
C GLU A 162 -38.64 6.15 -20.66
N LEU A 163 -37.61 5.32 -20.49
CA LEU A 163 -36.34 5.78 -19.94
C LEU A 163 -35.66 6.80 -20.85
N TYR A 164 -35.64 6.55 -22.16
CA TYR A 164 -35.05 7.48 -23.12
C TYR A 164 -35.69 8.86 -23.05
N GLU A 165 -37.02 8.96 -23.00
CA GLU A 165 -37.74 10.23 -22.87
C GLU A 165 -37.38 10.98 -21.58
N ARG A 166 -37.15 10.25 -20.47
CA ARG A 166 -36.74 10.82 -19.19
C ARG A 166 -35.29 11.33 -19.20
N VAL A 167 -34.40 10.65 -19.91
CA VAL A 167 -32.97 10.98 -19.98
C VAL A 167 -32.67 12.06 -21.03
N LEU A 168 -33.44 12.11 -22.13
CA LEU A 168 -33.27 13.04 -23.25
C LEU A 168 -33.06 14.51 -22.84
N PRO A 169 -33.79 15.07 -21.85
CA PRO A 169 -33.58 16.44 -21.39
C PRO A 169 -32.18 16.73 -20.84
N PHE A 170 -31.45 15.69 -20.43
CA PHE A 170 -30.10 15.79 -19.88
C PHE A 170 -29.02 15.33 -20.87
N ALA A 171 -29.38 14.95 -22.10
CA ALA A 171 -28.49 14.32 -23.08
C ALA A 171 -27.18 15.11 -23.33
N GLU A 172 -27.26 16.44 -23.42
CA GLU A 172 -26.11 17.32 -23.64
C GLU A 172 -25.25 17.58 -22.40
N LEU A 173 -25.67 17.08 -21.24
CA LEU A 173 -24.89 17.07 -20.00
C LEU A 173 -24.14 15.76 -19.79
N ILE A 174 -24.61 14.65 -20.38
CA ILE A 174 -24.04 13.31 -20.21
C ILE A 174 -22.67 13.24 -20.88
N ARG A 175 -21.67 12.71 -20.17
CA ARG A 175 -20.34 12.44 -20.71
C ARG A 175 -20.32 11.14 -21.50
N GLU A 176 -19.34 11.01 -22.37
CA GLU A 176 -19.06 9.76 -23.08
C GLU A 176 -18.20 8.83 -22.21
N ASP A 177 -18.47 7.53 -22.29
CA ASP A 177 -17.66 6.49 -21.66
C ASP A 177 -16.42 6.12 -22.52
N ALA A 178 -15.65 5.12 -22.06
CA ALA A 178 -14.49 4.60 -22.78
C ALA A 178 -14.79 4.02 -24.17
N PHE A 179 -16.07 3.81 -24.49
CA PHE A 179 -16.57 3.26 -25.75
C PHE A 179 -17.26 4.32 -26.62
N ASN A 180 -17.17 5.61 -26.25
CA ASN A 180 -17.85 6.74 -26.87
C ASN A 180 -19.39 6.59 -26.85
N GLN A 181 -19.94 6.00 -25.80
CA GLN A 181 -21.37 5.91 -25.55
C GLN A 181 -21.77 6.90 -24.44
N PRO A 182 -22.98 7.49 -24.49
CA PRO A 182 -23.50 8.26 -23.37
C PRO A 182 -23.50 7.43 -22.07
N MET A 183 -22.91 7.97 -21.00
CA MET A 183 -22.75 7.26 -19.74
C MET A 183 -24.08 7.17 -18.96
N VAL A 184 -24.86 6.14 -19.26
CA VAL A 184 -26.10 5.76 -18.59
C VAL A 184 -25.87 4.43 -17.86
N ILE A 185 -25.97 4.44 -16.53
CA ILE A 185 -25.70 3.29 -15.68
C ILE A 185 -27.05 2.74 -15.20
N MET A 186 -27.34 1.49 -15.54
CA MET A 186 -28.61 0.84 -15.22
C MET A 186 -28.64 0.31 -13.77
N PRO A 187 -29.83 0.22 -13.14
CA PRO A 187 -29.98 -0.37 -11.82
C PRO A 187 -29.34 -1.76 -11.72
N GLY A 188 -28.70 -2.05 -10.59
CA GLY A 188 -27.95 -3.28 -10.33
C GLY A 188 -26.51 -3.28 -10.86
N SER A 189 -26.16 -2.36 -11.77
CA SER A 189 -24.80 -2.24 -12.33
C SER A 189 -23.81 -1.70 -11.28
N VAL A 190 -22.54 -2.08 -11.41
CA VAL A 190 -21.45 -1.52 -10.61
C VAL A 190 -20.74 -0.44 -11.42
N TYR A 191 -20.51 0.72 -10.80
CA TYR A 191 -19.79 1.83 -11.42
C TYR A 191 -18.78 2.44 -10.45
N VAL A 192 -17.73 3.04 -11.01
CA VAL A 192 -16.69 3.72 -10.25
C VAL A 192 -17.04 5.20 -10.15
N THR A 193 -16.98 5.76 -8.94
CA THR A 193 -17.28 7.17 -8.66
C THR A 193 -16.30 7.73 -7.64
N ALA A 194 -16.29 9.04 -7.43
CA ALA A 194 -15.45 9.68 -6.43
C ALA A 194 -15.80 9.18 -5.01
N GLY A 195 -14.78 8.77 -4.27
CA GLY A 195 -14.86 8.39 -2.87
C GLY A 195 -14.42 9.52 -1.94
N GLU A 196 -14.86 9.47 -0.68
CA GLU A 196 -14.40 10.39 0.38
C GLU A 196 -13.19 9.83 1.16
N GLU A 197 -12.77 8.60 0.86
CA GLU A 197 -11.83 7.85 1.70
C GLU A 197 -10.45 8.48 1.79
N ARG A 198 -9.89 9.02 0.70
CA ARG A 198 -8.58 9.70 0.75
C ARG A 198 -8.59 10.93 1.65
N ARG A 199 -9.61 11.80 1.55
CA ARG A 199 -9.73 12.99 2.42
C ARG A 199 -9.91 12.62 3.89
N ARG A 200 -10.69 11.57 4.16
CA ARG A 200 -10.93 11.07 5.53
C ARG A 200 -9.70 10.41 6.15
N THR A 201 -8.89 9.73 5.34
CA THR A 201 -7.69 9.00 5.81
C THR A 201 -6.42 9.85 5.79
N GLY A 202 -6.43 11.04 5.15
CA GLY A 202 -5.24 11.87 5.00
C GLY A 202 -4.15 11.22 4.16
N THR A 203 -4.50 10.28 3.29
CA THR A 203 -3.51 9.50 2.52
C THR A 203 -2.88 10.37 1.43
N HIS A 204 -1.62 10.74 1.64
CA HIS A 204 -0.80 11.52 0.71
C HIS A 204 0.55 10.84 0.53
N TYR A 205 0.98 10.63 -0.73
CA TYR A 205 2.32 10.20 -1.02
C TYR A 205 3.30 11.33 -0.68
N THR A 206 4.41 10.97 -0.04
CA THR A 206 5.48 11.93 0.25
C THR A 206 6.52 11.88 -0.87
N PRO A 207 6.66 12.94 -1.69
CA PRO A 207 7.60 12.96 -2.80
C PRO A 207 9.06 12.89 -2.34
N ARG A 208 9.96 12.44 -3.24
CA ARG A 208 11.38 12.27 -2.95
C ARG A 208 12.05 13.55 -2.46
N SER A 209 11.66 14.70 -3.02
CA SER A 209 12.16 16.01 -2.62
C SER A 209 11.94 16.32 -1.13
N LEU A 210 10.98 15.66 -0.48
CA LEU A 210 10.75 15.74 0.95
C LEU A 210 11.40 14.57 1.71
N THR A 211 11.30 13.33 1.22
CA THR A 211 11.85 12.17 1.94
C THR A 211 13.37 12.19 2.02
N GLU A 212 14.05 12.60 0.94
CA GLU A 212 15.52 12.56 0.82
C GLU A 212 16.25 13.36 1.89
N PRO A 213 15.99 14.68 2.08
CA PRO A 213 16.67 15.44 3.13
C PRO A 213 16.30 14.96 4.54
N ILE A 214 15.05 14.53 4.77
CA ILE A 214 14.62 14.05 6.09
C ILE A 214 15.37 12.77 6.46
N VAL A 215 15.40 11.78 5.56
CA VAL A 215 16.11 10.51 5.78
C VAL A 215 17.60 10.77 5.97
N GLN A 216 18.20 11.58 5.11
CA GLN A 216 19.63 11.90 5.19
C GLN A 216 19.98 12.45 6.57
N HIS A 217 19.35 13.55 6.99
CA HIS A 217 19.69 14.20 8.26
C HIS A 217 19.32 13.37 9.49
N THR A 218 18.33 12.48 9.37
CA THR A 218 17.94 11.57 10.46
C THR A 218 18.96 10.43 10.62
N LEU A 219 19.49 9.89 9.52
CA LEU A 219 20.36 8.72 9.54
C LEU A 219 21.85 9.06 9.62
N GLU A 220 22.29 10.23 9.16
CA GLU A 220 23.70 10.66 9.26
C GLU A 220 24.30 10.44 10.67
N PRO A 221 23.66 10.85 11.78
CA PRO A 221 24.19 10.62 13.13
C PRO A 221 24.22 9.15 13.57
N GLN A 222 23.49 8.26 12.88
CA GLN A 222 23.44 6.82 13.17
C GLN A 222 24.46 6.03 12.34
N VAL A 223 24.80 6.56 11.16
CA VAL A 223 25.69 5.96 10.15
C VAL A 223 27.13 6.44 10.31
N TYR A 224 27.34 7.66 10.80
CA TYR A 224 28.66 8.24 11.01
C TYR A 224 28.93 8.55 12.47
N ASP A 225 30.20 8.43 12.88
CA ASP A 225 30.70 9.08 14.09
C ASP A 225 31.08 10.53 13.76
N GLY A 226 30.62 11.49 14.59
CA GLY A 226 30.91 12.92 14.42
C GLY A 226 29.69 13.85 14.28
N PRO A 227 28.66 13.56 13.46
CA PRO A 227 27.51 14.47 13.29
C PRO A 227 26.80 14.81 14.60
N ALA A 228 26.56 13.81 15.46
CA ALA A 228 25.92 13.99 16.77
C ALA A 228 26.75 14.87 17.74
N GLU A 229 28.07 14.94 17.52
CA GLU A 229 29.02 15.73 18.31
C GLU A 229 29.26 17.13 17.71
N GLY A 230 28.62 17.45 16.58
CA GLY A 230 28.81 18.73 15.87
C GLY A 230 30.15 18.85 15.15
N LYS A 231 30.82 17.73 14.84
CA LYS A 231 32.08 17.75 14.07
C LYS A 231 31.85 18.21 12.63
N PRO A 232 32.82 18.90 12.01
CA PRO A 232 32.78 19.19 10.57
C PRO A 232 32.66 17.91 9.74
N GLN A 233 31.94 17.97 8.62
CA GLN A 233 31.69 16.80 7.75
C GLN A 233 32.97 16.09 7.30
N ALA A 234 34.06 16.83 7.12
CA ALA A 234 35.37 16.27 6.76
C ALA A 234 35.99 15.35 7.82
N GLU A 235 35.51 15.41 9.07
CA GLU A 235 35.97 14.57 10.18
C GLU A 235 35.05 13.38 10.46
N TRP A 236 33.93 13.27 9.73
CA TRP A 236 32.97 12.19 9.92
C TRP A 236 33.58 10.85 9.51
N LYS A 237 33.34 9.82 10.32
CA LYS A 237 33.82 8.47 10.05
C LYS A 237 32.64 7.53 9.88
N LEU A 238 32.59 6.88 8.72
CA LEU A 238 31.56 5.90 8.41
C LEU A 238 31.69 4.69 9.34
N ARG A 239 30.56 4.25 9.89
CA ARG A 239 30.51 3.07 10.76
C ARG A 239 30.65 1.77 9.96
N PRO A 240 31.15 0.69 10.57
CA PRO A 240 31.44 -0.55 9.86
C PRO A 240 30.16 -1.24 9.33
N PRO A 241 30.27 -2.13 8.31
CA PRO A 241 29.13 -2.80 7.70
C PRO A 241 28.21 -3.51 8.69
N ALA A 242 28.77 -4.27 9.64
CA ALA A 242 27.99 -4.94 10.69
C ALA A 242 27.12 -3.98 11.53
N HIS A 243 27.59 -2.76 11.77
CA HIS A 243 26.80 -1.74 12.49
C HIS A 243 25.62 -1.28 11.65
N LEU A 244 25.86 -0.96 10.36
CA LEU A 244 24.82 -0.50 9.45
C LEU A 244 23.72 -1.54 9.25
N LEU A 245 24.10 -2.81 9.11
CA LEU A 245 23.18 -3.95 8.98
C LEU A 245 22.36 -4.24 10.24
N ASN A 246 22.75 -3.68 11.40
CA ASN A 246 22.04 -3.86 12.66
C ASN A 246 21.12 -2.68 13.02
N LEU A 247 21.10 -1.61 12.21
CA LEU A 247 20.18 -0.49 12.41
C LEU A 247 18.73 -0.94 12.24
N LYS A 248 17.84 -0.46 13.11
CA LYS A 248 16.38 -0.75 13.05
C LYS A 248 15.61 0.55 12.79
N ILE A 249 15.08 0.69 11.58
CA ILE A 249 14.33 1.85 11.12
C ILE A 249 12.86 1.47 11.03
N CYS A 250 12.01 2.17 11.76
CA CYS A 250 10.58 1.92 11.77
C CYS A 250 9.82 3.16 11.26
N ASP A 251 8.99 2.96 10.24
CA ASP A 251 7.98 3.93 9.84
C ASP A 251 6.59 3.45 10.32
N MET A 252 6.06 4.11 11.35
CA MET A 252 4.82 3.73 12.03
C MET A 252 3.55 4.18 11.31
N ALA A 253 3.67 4.90 10.19
CA ALA A 253 2.57 5.28 9.32
C ALA A 253 3.06 5.26 7.86
N MET A 254 3.59 4.11 7.45
CA MET A 254 4.45 4.03 6.27
C MET A 254 3.78 4.36 4.95
N GLY A 255 2.44 4.30 4.87
CA GLY A 255 1.72 4.46 3.63
C GLY A 255 2.25 3.49 2.58
N SER A 256 2.53 3.98 1.38
CA SER A 256 3.16 3.20 0.32
C SER A 256 4.69 3.03 0.48
N GLY A 257 5.26 3.36 1.63
CA GLY A 257 6.66 3.10 1.97
C GLY A 257 7.68 4.13 1.48
N ALA A 258 7.28 5.39 1.22
CA ALA A 258 8.17 6.40 0.63
C ALA A 258 9.45 6.65 1.47
N PHE A 259 9.31 6.81 2.79
CA PHE A 259 10.47 6.95 3.69
C PHE A 259 11.30 5.67 3.78
N LEU A 260 10.67 4.50 3.81
CA LEU A 260 11.37 3.21 3.85
C LEU A 260 12.19 2.96 2.58
N VAL A 261 11.64 3.29 1.42
CA VAL A 261 12.35 3.26 0.13
C VAL A 261 13.56 4.19 0.15
N GLN A 262 13.40 5.41 0.64
CA GLN A 262 14.50 6.37 0.71
C GLN A 262 15.56 5.96 1.74
N ALA A 263 15.15 5.41 2.89
CA ALA A 263 16.06 4.82 3.88
C ALA A 263 16.84 3.65 3.28
N CYS A 264 16.18 2.78 2.50
CA CYS A 264 16.83 1.69 1.78
C CYS A 264 17.90 2.21 0.82
N ARG A 265 17.57 3.22 0.00
CA ARG A 265 18.50 3.84 -0.96
C ARG A 265 19.72 4.39 -0.22
N TYR A 266 19.49 5.27 0.75
CA TYR A 266 20.55 5.93 1.52
C TYR A 266 21.46 4.91 2.22
N LEU A 267 20.91 3.99 3.02
CA LEU A 267 21.72 3.02 3.75
C LEU A 267 22.45 2.04 2.83
N SER A 268 21.85 1.65 1.71
CA SER A 268 22.51 0.74 0.77
C SER A 268 23.78 1.35 0.15
N GLU A 269 23.75 2.64 -0.18
CA GLU A 269 24.94 3.35 -0.67
C GLU A 269 26.03 3.44 0.42
N ARG A 270 25.63 3.80 1.65
CA ARG A 270 26.56 3.87 2.78
C ARG A 270 27.14 2.50 3.13
N LEU A 271 26.38 1.42 2.96
CA LEU A 271 26.86 0.06 3.16
C LEU A 271 27.91 -0.34 2.10
N VAL A 272 27.71 0.03 0.83
CA VAL A 272 28.71 -0.18 -0.22
C VAL A 272 29.99 0.59 0.06
N GLU A 273 29.89 1.87 0.45
CA GLU A 273 31.04 2.67 0.89
C GLU A 273 31.78 2.01 2.07
N ALA A 274 31.04 1.50 3.05
CA ALA A 274 31.62 0.82 4.21
C ALA A 274 32.35 -0.48 3.83
N TRP A 275 31.87 -1.21 2.82
CA TRP A 275 32.58 -2.37 2.26
C TRP A 275 33.87 -1.96 1.57
N GLU A 276 33.86 -0.90 0.76
CA GLU A 276 35.04 -0.38 0.07
C GLU A 276 36.12 0.07 1.05
N ASP A 277 35.74 0.86 2.06
CA ASP A 277 36.62 1.29 3.15
C ASP A 277 37.22 0.09 3.90
N ARG A 278 36.40 -0.94 4.14
CA ARG A 278 36.84 -2.14 4.83
C ARG A 278 37.87 -2.91 4.03
N GLU A 279 37.60 -3.14 2.74
CA GLU A 279 38.53 -3.79 1.83
C GLU A 279 39.85 -3.02 1.73
N GLU A 280 39.80 -1.70 1.57
CA GLU A 280 41.02 -0.88 1.47
C GLU A 280 41.87 -0.99 2.74
N ASN A 281 41.24 -0.91 3.91
CA ASN A 281 41.93 -1.08 5.19
C ASN A 281 42.52 -2.50 5.38
N LEU A 282 41.90 -3.53 4.81
CA LEU A 282 42.46 -4.88 4.80
C LEU A 282 43.62 -5.01 3.81
N ARG A 283 43.53 -4.42 2.61
CA ARG A 283 44.62 -4.38 1.61
C ARG A 283 45.86 -3.68 2.14
N ARG A 284 45.69 -2.58 2.89
CA ARG A 284 46.80 -1.88 3.57
C ARG A 284 47.49 -2.73 4.63
N ARG A 285 46.77 -3.64 5.30
CA ARG A 285 47.30 -4.49 6.38
C ARG A 285 47.92 -5.80 5.90
N HIS A 286 47.31 -6.44 4.89
CA HIS A 286 47.68 -7.79 4.43
C HIS A 286 48.48 -7.80 3.11
N GLY A 287 48.72 -6.63 2.50
CA GLY A 287 49.40 -6.52 1.22
C GLY A 287 48.48 -6.77 0.02
N LYS A 288 48.95 -6.40 -1.19
CA LYS A 288 48.14 -6.45 -2.43
C LYS A 288 48.08 -7.83 -3.11
N GLU A 289 48.79 -8.83 -2.58
CA GLU A 289 48.99 -10.12 -3.27
C GLU A 289 47.87 -11.14 -3.01
N HIS A 290 47.05 -10.95 -1.98
CA HIS A 290 45.95 -11.87 -1.67
C HIS A 290 44.59 -11.29 -2.11
N PRO A 291 43.74 -12.08 -2.79
CA PRO A 291 42.37 -11.68 -3.05
C PRO A 291 41.65 -11.50 -1.72
N ILE A 292 41.16 -10.27 -1.47
CA ILE A 292 40.39 -9.96 -0.27
C ILE A 292 38.93 -10.19 -0.58
N MET A 293 38.33 -11.14 0.13
CA MET A 293 36.90 -11.41 0.11
C MET A 293 36.37 -11.13 1.51
N ILE A 294 35.26 -10.40 1.57
CA ILE A 294 34.59 -10.08 2.82
C ILE A 294 33.13 -10.53 2.78
N THR A 295 32.60 -10.92 3.95
CA THR A 295 31.18 -11.14 4.17
C THR A 295 30.43 -9.79 4.16
N PRO A 296 29.08 -9.79 4.08
CA PRO A 296 28.29 -8.58 4.23
C PRO A 296 28.57 -7.79 5.52
N GLU A 297 28.93 -8.47 6.60
CA GLU A 297 29.27 -7.87 7.90
C GLU A 297 30.68 -7.25 7.92
N GLY A 298 31.50 -7.51 6.88
CA GLY A 298 32.86 -6.98 6.74
C GLY A 298 33.95 -7.89 7.34
N GLU A 299 33.65 -9.17 7.55
CA GLU A 299 34.57 -10.19 8.03
C GLU A 299 35.31 -10.84 6.86
N LEU A 300 36.57 -11.26 7.06
CA LEU A 300 37.31 -11.97 6.01
C LEU A 300 36.72 -13.37 5.83
N THR A 301 36.46 -13.77 4.58
CA THR A 301 36.01 -15.13 4.26
C THR A 301 36.84 -15.71 3.10
N ASN A 302 36.91 -17.05 3.06
CA ASN A 302 37.46 -17.79 1.93
C ASN A 302 36.35 -18.48 1.10
N ASP A 303 35.09 -18.39 1.55
CA ASP A 303 33.95 -18.95 0.84
C ASP A 303 33.36 -17.93 -0.14
N LEU A 304 33.34 -18.30 -1.42
CA LEU A 304 32.77 -17.48 -2.49
C LEU A 304 31.25 -17.30 -2.33
N ASN A 305 30.56 -18.22 -1.64
CA ASN A 305 29.11 -18.12 -1.42
C ASN A 305 28.73 -17.11 -0.32
N GLU A 306 29.66 -16.84 0.60
CA GLU A 306 29.47 -15.87 1.69
C GLU A 306 30.01 -14.48 1.34
N ALA A 307 30.87 -14.39 0.33
CA ALA A 307 31.50 -13.16 -0.09
C ALA A 307 30.53 -12.19 -0.78
N ILE A 308 30.73 -10.89 -0.56
CA ILE A 308 30.05 -9.86 -1.35
C ILE A 308 30.50 -9.91 -2.83
N PRO A 309 29.62 -9.60 -3.80
CA PRO A 309 29.96 -9.54 -5.21
C PRO A 309 31.13 -8.59 -5.50
N VAL A 310 31.84 -8.82 -6.60
CA VAL A 310 32.91 -7.91 -7.07
C VAL A 310 32.31 -6.75 -7.88
N ASP A 311 31.26 -7.01 -8.64
CA ASP A 311 30.59 -6.02 -9.48
C ASP A 311 29.85 -4.96 -8.65
N THR A 312 29.99 -3.69 -9.02
CA THR A 312 29.41 -2.56 -8.27
C THR A 312 27.88 -2.54 -8.30
N GLU A 313 27.25 -2.90 -9.42
CA GLU A 313 25.79 -2.95 -9.51
C GLU A 313 25.24 -4.10 -8.66
N GLU A 314 25.88 -5.28 -8.72
CA GLU A 314 25.52 -6.43 -7.89
C GLU A 314 25.71 -6.14 -6.39
N ARG A 315 26.78 -5.42 -6.01
CA ARG A 315 26.99 -4.94 -4.63
C ARG A 315 25.83 -4.07 -4.16
N LEU A 316 25.43 -3.07 -4.95
CA LEU A 316 24.35 -2.17 -4.57
C LEU A 316 23.01 -2.91 -4.46
N ILE A 317 22.72 -3.85 -5.36
CA ILE A 317 21.51 -4.69 -5.28
C ILE A 317 21.54 -5.55 -4.00
N LEU A 318 22.66 -6.21 -3.71
CA LEU A 318 22.82 -6.98 -2.47
C LEU A 318 22.63 -6.10 -1.23
N ALA A 319 23.24 -4.90 -1.20
CA ALA A 319 23.11 -3.96 -0.10
C ALA A 319 21.64 -3.58 0.13
N LYS A 320 20.90 -3.23 -0.93
CA LYS A 320 19.46 -2.92 -0.82
C LYS A 320 18.66 -4.09 -0.25
N ARG A 321 18.93 -5.31 -0.72
CA ARG A 321 18.26 -6.53 -0.23
C ARG A 321 18.51 -6.77 1.26
N LEU A 322 19.76 -6.64 1.70
CA LEU A 322 20.14 -6.81 3.10
C LEU A 322 19.51 -5.74 3.99
N ILE A 323 19.53 -4.47 3.57
CA ILE A 323 18.89 -3.39 4.30
C ILE A 323 17.38 -3.60 4.38
N ALA A 324 16.72 -3.98 3.28
CA ALA A 324 15.30 -4.27 3.26
C ALA A 324 14.90 -5.42 4.21
N ASP A 325 15.68 -6.49 4.24
CA ASP A 325 15.39 -7.68 5.06
C ASP A 325 15.74 -7.49 6.55
N ARG A 326 16.76 -6.68 6.89
CA ARG A 326 17.31 -6.60 8.26
C ARG A 326 17.04 -5.29 8.98
N CYS A 327 16.85 -4.19 8.24
CA CYS A 327 16.81 -2.86 8.83
C CYS A 327 15.44 -2.19 8.80
N LEU A 328 14.57 -2.53 7.85
CA LEU A 328 13.34 -1.77 7.60
C LEU A 328 12.11 -2.43 8.22
N TYR A 329 11.37 -1.65 9.00
CA TYR A 329 10.13 -2.04 9.65
C TYR A 329 9.06 -0.99 9.35
N GLY A 330 7.81 -1.43 9.24
CA GLY A 330 6.74 -0.55 8.85
C GLY A 330 5.39 -0.98 9.40
N VAL A 331 4.57 -0.01 9.78
CA VAL A 331 3.18 -0.25 10.20
C VAL A 331 2.27 0.70 9.43
N ASP A 332 1.16 0.16 8.94
CA ASP A 332 0.07 0.98 8.41
C ASP A 332 -1.28 0.35 8.74
N LYS A 333 -2.30 1.18 8.96
CA LYS A 333 -3.66 0.73 9.26
C LYS A 333 -4.37 0.20 8.01
N ASN A 334 -4.02 0.71 6.83
CA ASN A 334 -4.60 0.30 5.57
C ASN A 334 -3.85 -0.93 5.03
N PRO A 335 -4.50 -2.11 4.92
CA PRO A 335 -3.84 -3.31 4.40
C PRO A 335 -3.34 -3.15 2.97
N LEU A 336 -3.96 -2.29 2.14
CA LEU A 336 -3.48 -2.02 0.79
C LEU A 336 -2.19 -1.20 0.81
N ALA A 337 -2.06 -0.23 1.72
CA ALA A 337 -0.83 0.56 1.89
C ALA A 337 0.37 -0.36 2.21
N VAL A 338 0.16 -1.33 3.10
CA VAL A 338 1.17 -2.35 3.45
C VAL A 338 1.64 -3.12 2.21
N GLU A 339 0.72 -3.58 1.36
CA GLU A 339 1.08 -4.30 0.13
C GLU A 339 1.80 -3.38 -0.88
N MET A 340 1.39 -2.11 -0.98
CA MET A 340 2.05 -1.12 -1.83
C MET A 340 3.47 -0.79 -1.34
N ALA A 341 3.70 -0.74 -0.02
CA ALA A 341 5.03 -0.57 0.56
C ALA A 341 5.95 -1.76 0.21
N LYS A 342 5.43 -3.00 0.30
CA LYS A 342 6.18 -4.20 -0.11
C LYS A 342 6.56 -4.15 -1.58
N LEU A 343 5.60 -3.81 -2.46
CA LEU A 343 5.85 -3.65 -3.89
C LEU A 343 6.93 -2.59 -4.17
N SER A 344 6.86 -1.45 -3.49
CA SER A 344 7.81 -0.35 -3.65
C SER A 344 9.24 -0.75 -3.28
N ILE A 345 9.42 -1.53 -2.21
CA ILE A 345 10.73 -2.09 -1.85
C ILE A 345 11.19 -3.13 -2.86
N TRP A 346 10.31 -4.05 -3.29
CA TRP A 346 10.68 -5.07 -4.27
C TRP A 346 11.20 -4.50 -5.60
N LEU A 347 10.67 -3.36 -6.03
CA LEU A 347 11.13 -2.70 -7.26
C LEU A 347 12.58 -2.21 -7.18
N ILE A 348 13.05 -1.82 -5.99
CA ILE A 348 14.44 -1.35 -5.80
C ILE A 348 15.38 -2.49 -5.39
N THR A 349 14.87 -3.60 -4.87
CA THR A 349 15.63 -4.80 -4.49
C THR A 349 15.57 -5.90 -5.55
N LEU A 350 14.99 -5.62 -6.72
CA LEU A 350 14.76 -6.59 -7.78
C LEU A 350 16.08 -7.16 -8.30
N ASP A 351 16.18 -8.48 -8.30
CA ASP A 351 17.31 -9.24 -8.84
C ASP A 351 16.74 -10.32 -9.77
N LYS A 352 17.33 -10.45 -10.96
CA LYS A 352 16.90 -11.36 -12.04
C LYS A 352 16.98 -12.83 -11.62
N ASN A 353 17.90 -13.15 -10.71
CA ASN A 353 18.25 -14.52 -10.34
C ASN A 353 17.82 -14.88 -8.91
N ARG A 354 17.08 -14.01 -8.21
CA ARG A 354 16.67 -14.24 -6.81
C ARG A 354 15.18 -14.01 -6.61
N ALA A 355 14.61 -14.68 -5.61
CA ALA A 355 13.26 -14.39 -5.15
C ALA A 355 13.16 -12.98 -4.54
N PHE A 356 11.94 -12.45 -4.40
CA PHE A 356 11.73 -11.16 -3.73
C PHE A 356 12.08 -11.22 -2.24
N SER A 357 12.52 -10.10 -1.69
CA SER A 357 12.78 -9.92 -0.26
C SER A 357 11.56 -10.26 0.60
N PHE A 358 11.77 -10.88 1.77
CA PHE A 358 10.67 -11.35 2.63
C PHE A 358 10.28 -10.28 3.67
N LEU A 359 9.32 -9.43 3.29
CA LEU A 359 8.93 -8.25 4.08
C LEU A 359 7.77 -8.51 5.04
N ASP A 360 7.07 -9.63 4.93
CA ASP A 360 5.86 -9.94 5.72
C ASP A 360 6.12 -9.98 7.22
N HIS A 361 7.37 -10.26 7.63
CA HIS A 361 7.72 -10.28 9.04
C HIS A 361 7.85 -8.88 9.67
N ALA A 362 8.13 -7.85 8.86
CA ALA A 362 8.53 -6.51 9.30
C ALA A 362 7.52 -5.42 8.92
N PHE A 363 6.77 -5.62 7.83
CA PHE A 363 5.70 -4.70 7.40
C PHE A 363 4.35 -5.25 7.87
N LYS A 364 3.69 -4.55 8.79
CA LYS A 364 2.48 -5.02 9.47
C LYS A 364 1.28 -4.12 9.23
N CYS A 365 0.13 -4.75 9.05
CA CYS A 365 -1.16 -4.08 9.09
C CYS A 365 -1.59 -3.93 10.55
N GLY A 366 -1.82 -2.70 11.01
CA GLY A 366 -2.19 -2.43 12.39
C GLY A 366 -2.34 -0.94 12.68
N ASP A 367 -2.97 -0.62 13.82
CA ASP A 367 -3.02 0.75 14.32
C ASP A 367 -1.77 1.02 15.16
N SER A 368 -0.95 1.99 14.77
CA SER A 368 0.30 2.31 15.46
C SER A 368 0.11 3.17 16.72
N ILE A 369 -1.10 3.70 16.93
CA ILE A 369 -1.43 4.53 18.10
C ILE A 369 -1.92 3.64 19.26
N VAL A 370 -2.55 2.51 18.94
CA VAL A 370 -3.22 1.64 19.93
C VAL A 370 -2.46 0.33 20.08
N GLY A 371 -2.07 0.00 21.31
CA GLY A 371 -1.39 -1.25 21.62
C GLY A 371 -1.33 -1.55 23.11
N VAL A 372 -0.88 -2.75 23.44
CA VAL A 372 -0.69 -3.22 24.82
C VAL A 372 0.76 -3.64 24.98
N SER A 373 1.43 -3.10 26.00
CA SER A 373 2.77 -3.51 26.39
C SER A 373 2.75 -4.85 27.14
N LEU A 374 3.89 -5.53 27.18
CA LEU A 374 4.03 -6.76 27.96
C LEU A 374 3.62 -6.55 29.42
N ASP A 375 4.05 -5.45 30.04
CA ASP A 375 3.72 -5.18 31.43
C ASP A 375 2.24 -4.89 31.62
N GLN A 376 1.59 -4.15 30.71
CA GLN A 376 0.15 -3.94 30.76
C GLN A 376 -0.63 -5.25 30.65
N LEU A 377 -0.19 -6.18 29.79
CA LEU A 377 -0.81 -7.49 29.64
C LEU A 377 -0.62 -8.37 30.89
N ARG A 378 0.57 -8.34 31.51
CA ARG A 378 0.90 -9.10 32.73
C ARG A 378 0.09 -8.69 33.95
N HIS A 379 -0.34 -7.42 34.00
CA HIS A 379 -1.23 -6.89 35.03
C HIS A 379 -2.71 -6.89 34.58
N TRP A 380 -2.98 -7.21 33.30
CA TRP A 380 -4.28 -7.05 32.65
C TRP A 380 -4.89 -5.67 32.91
N ASN A 381 -4.07 -4.64 32.75
CA ASN A 381 -4.40 -3.26 33.07
C ASN A 381 -3.55 -2.31 32.22
N LEU A 382 -4.19 -1.34 31.54
CA LEU A 382 -3.48 -0.38 30.70
C LEU A 382 -2.60 0.60 31.50
N ASP A 383 -2.83 0.77 32.79
CA ASP A 383 -1.94 1.57 33.66
C ASP A 383 -0.77 0.74 34.20
N ALA A 384 -0.69 -0.57 33.88
CA ALA A 384 0.30 -1.52 34.40
C ALA A 384 0.38 -1.55 35.94
N THR A 385 -0.78 -1.40 36.60
CA THR A 385 -0.93 -1.45 38.06
C THR A 385 -1.71 -2.68 38.51
N GLY A 386 -1.45 -3.13 39.74
CA GLY A 386 -2.10 -4.29 40.35
C GLY A 386 -1.14 -5.46 40.56
N ASP A 387 -1.68 -6.63 40.91
CA ASP A 387 -0.89 -7.84 41.09
C ASP A 387 -0.59 -8.50 39.72
N LEU A 388 0.59 -9.12 39.63
CA LEU A 388 0.95 -9.93 38.47
C LEU A 388 0.05 -11.15 38.37
N LEU A 389 -0.39 -11.46 37.15
CA LEU A 389 -1.22 -12.62 36.89
C LEU A 389 -0.40 -13.91 36.91
N LEU A 390 -1.04 -15.01 37.31
CA LEU A 390 -0.42 -16.34 37.38
C LEU A 390 0.16 -16.83 36.03
N PHE A 391 -0.35 -16.33 34.90
CA PHE A 391 0.12 -16.68 33.56
C PHE A 391 1.16 -15.69 32.99
N ALA A 392 1.60 -14.70 33.78
CA ALA A 392 2.56 -13.69 33.33
C ALA A 392 3.89 -14.32 32.85
N ASP A 393 4.31 -15.42 33.47
CA ASP A 393 5.53 -16.14 33.09
C ASP A 393 5.36 -16.92 31.78
N THR A 394 4.20 -17.53 31.55
CA THR A 394 3.89 -18.18 30.27
C THR A 394 3.82 -17.16 29.13
N THR A 395 3.22 -15.99 29.37
CA THR A 395 3.19 -14.89 28.38
C THR A 395 4.59 -14.42 28.01
N LYS A 396 5.48 -14.28 29.00
CA LYS A 396 6.88 -13.89 28.76
C LYS A 396 7.60 -14.93 27.88
N LEU A 397 7.46 -16.22 28.20
CA LEU A 397 8.06 -17.30 27.42
C LEU A 397 7.55 -17.32 25.97
N SER A 398 6.25 -17.14 25.77
CA SER A 398 5.67 -17.06 24.42
C SER A 398 6.25 -15.89 23.61
N ILE A 399 6.47 -14.74 24.23
CA ILE A 399 7.08 -13.57 23.57
C ILE A 399 8.55 -13.82 23.26
N GLU A 400 9.32 -14.40 24.18
CA GLU A 400 10.72 -14.78 23.93
C GLU A 400 10.82 -15.74 22.74
N GLN A 401 9.97 -16.77 22.70
CA GLN A 401 9.89 -17.69 21.54
C GLN A 401 9.53 -16.98 20.23
N MET A 402 8.62 -16.00 20.28
CA MET A 402 8.27 -15.20 19.11
C MET A 402 9.45 -14.33 18.65
N ILE A 403 10.20 -13.72 19.58
CA ILE A 403 11.39 -12.94 19.28
C ILE A 403 12.45 -13.82 18.62
N ASP A 404 12.72 -15.00 19.18
CA ASP A 404 13.69 -15.95 18.64
C ASP A 404 13.33 -16.35 17.20
N LEU A 405 12.05 -16.66 16.93
CA LEU A 405 11.57 -16.95 15.58
C LEU A 405 11.75 -15.76 14.62
N ARG A 406 11.53 -14.52 15.09
CA ARG A 406 11.72 -13.31 14.27
C ARG A 406 13.19 -13.07 13.97
N CYS A 407 14.08 -13.28 14.94
CA CYS A 407 15.53 -13.23 14.76
C CYS A 407 16.02 -14.32 13.78
N GLU A 408 15.47 -15.53 13.84
CA GLU A 408 15.79 -16.57 12.85
C GLU A 408 15.38 -16.13 11.43
N ILE A 409 14.16 -15.59 11.26
CA ILE A 409 13.69 -15.06 9.96
C ILE A 409 14.64 -13.98 9.41
N GLU A 410 15.12 -13.07 10.27
CA GLU A 410 16.04 -12.00 9.88
C GLU A 410 17.41 -12.54 9.44
N SER A 411 17.93 -13.55 10.15
CA SER A 411 19.24 -14.15 9.88
C SER A 411 19.30 -14.95 8.57
N LEU A 412 18.17 -15.49 8.12
CA LEU A 412 18.11 -16.33 6.93
C LEU A 412 18.17 -15.47 5.65
N PRO A 413 18.99 -15.82 4.65
CA PRO A 413 18.94 -15.16 3.35
C PRO A 413 17.66 -15.53 2.60
N VAL A 414 17.33 -14.74 1.56
CA VAL A 414 16.31 -15.11 0.57
C VAL A 414 16.98 -15.15 -0.79
N ASN A 415 17.40 -16.34 -1.20
CA ASN A 415 18.01 -16.56 -2.51
C ASN A 415 17.00 -17.18 -3.46
N ASP A 416 16.24 -18.17 -2.99
CA ASP A 416 15.26 -18.88 -3.79
C ASP A 416 13.85 -18.93 -3.14
N VAL A 417 12.92 -19.61 -3.81
CA VAL A 417 11.53 -19.77 -3.35
C VAL A 417 11.44 -20.68 -2.12
N ASN A 418 12.39 -21.59 -1.89
CA ASN A 418 12.38 -22.45 -0.71
C ASN A 418 12.80 -21.68 0.54
N ASP A 419 13.77 -20.76 0.43
CA ASP A 419 14.12 -19.83 1.50
C ASP A 419 12.91 -18.99 1.92
N GLN A 420 12.17 -18.48 0.93
CA GLN A 420 10.94 -17.72 1.17
C GLN A 420 9.89 -18.57 1.91
N LYS A 421 9.63 -19.80 1.47
CA LYS A 421 8.73 -20.74 2.17
C LYS A 421 9.19 -21.05 3.59
N ARG A 422 10.50 -21.15 3.83
CA ARG A 422 11.04 -21.36 5.17
C ARG A 422 10.73 -20.17 6.07
N LYS A 423 10.94 -18.95 5.59
CA LYS A 423 10.57 -17.74 6.33
C LYS A 423 9.05 -17.62 6.56
N GLU A 424 8.23 -17.96 5.56
CA GLU A 424 6.76 -18.05 5.70
C GLU A 424 6.35 -19.03 6.80
N TYR A 425 6.99 -20.21 6.83
CA TYR A 425 6.73 -21.22 7.86
C TYR A 425 7.10 -20.72 9.27
N LEU A 426 8.29 -20.14 9.44
CA LEU A 426 8.70 -19.55 10.72
C LEU A 426 7.77 -18.41 11.13
N LEU A 427 7.33 -17.59 10.19
CA LEU A 427 6.36 -16.52 10.43
C LEU A 427 5.02 -17.09 10.90
N SER A 428 4.52 -18.15 10.25
CA SER A 428 3.27 -18.80 10.64
C SER A 428 3.33 -19.39 12.06
N LYS A 429 4.49 -19.93 12.47
CA LYS A 429 4.71 -20.36 13.86
C LYS A 429 4.65 -19.19 14.83
N ALA A 430 5.34 -18.10 14.52
CA ALA A 430 5.36 -16.91 15.36
C ALA A 430 3.95 -16.31 15.48
N ASP A 431 3.19 -16.28 14.39
CA ASP A 431 1.82 -15.76 14.38
C ASP A 431 0.83 -16.70 15.09
N ALA A 432 1.06 -18.01 15.07
CA ALA A 432 0.28 -18.97 15.86
C ALA A 432 0.49 -18.78 17.36
N ILE A 433 1.74 -18.59 17.81
CA ILE A 433 2.05 -18.26 19.22
C ILE A 433 1.43 -16.89 19.59
N ALA A 434 1.49 -15.92 18.67
CA ALA A 434 0.94 -14.59 18.89
C ALA A 434 -0.59 -14.53 18.93
N HIS A 435 -1.29 -15.55 18.43
CA HIS A 435 -2.73 -15.51 18.23
C HIS A 435 -3.47 -15.21 19.54
N ASP A 436 -3.25 -16.03 20.57
CA ASP A 436 -3.89 -15.87 21.87
C ASP A 436 -3.49 -14.54 22.52
N LEU A 437 -2.21 -14.17 22.43
CA LEU A 437 -1.72 -12.89 22.98
C LEU A 437 -2.42 -11.68 22.32
N ARG A 438 -2.60 -11.70 21.00
CA ARG A 438 -3.31 -10.63 20.28
C ARG A 438 -4.77 -10.56 20.71
N GLN A 439 -5.44 -11.70 20.91
CA GLN A 439 -6.80 -11.72 21.43
C GLN A 439 -6.88 -11.13 22.83
N GLY A 440 -5.95 -11.52 23.72
CA GLY A 440 -5.84 -10.94 25.06
C GLY A 440 -5.63 -9.42 25.03
N CYS A 441 -4.73 -8.93 24.18
CA CYS A 441 -4.51 -7.50 23.99
C CYS A 441 -5.77 -6.77 23.49
N ASN A 442 -6.49 -7.35 22.52
CA ASN A 442 -7.73 -6.79 21.98
C ASN A 442 -8.83 -6.72 23.05
N MET A 443 -8.99 -7.78 23.85
CA MET A 443 -9.92 -7.82 24.98
C MET A 443 -9.56 -6.77 26.03
N LEU A 444 -8.27 -6.61 26.35
CA LEU A 444 -7.84 -5.61 27.31
C LEU A 444 -8.17 -4.20 26.79
N ILE A 445 -7.83 -3.87 25.55
CA ILE A 445 -8.14 -2.56 24.94
C ILE A 445 -9.65 -2.31 24.93
N SER A 446 -10.46 -3.30 24.51
CA SER A 446 -11.91 -3.14 24.41
C SER A 446 -12.58 -2.90 25.76
N SER A 447 -11.97 -3.35 26.87
CA SER A 447 -12.46 -3.06 28.22
C SER A 447 -12.37 -1.58 28.62
N TYR A 448 -11.46 -0.82 28.01
CA TYR A 448 -11.30 0.63 28.27
C TYR A 448 -11.97 1.49 27.19
N TRP A 449 -11.92 1.05 25.94
CA TRP A 449 -12.32 1.85 24.78
C TRP A 449 -13.74 1.51 24.36
N ASN A 450 -14.69 1.87 25.21
CA ASN A 450 -16.12 1.66 25.05
C ASN A 450 -16.91 2.81 25.70
N ASN A 451 -18.24 2.81 25.52
CA ASN A 451 -19.13 3.84 26.06
C ASN A 451 -19.67 3.52 27.47
N LEU A 452 -19.07 2.57 28.19
CA LEU A 452 -19.54 2.14 29.52
C LEU A 452 -19.02 3.08 30.62
N SER A 453 -19.70 3.10 31.76
CA SER A 453 -19.19 3.79 32.96
C SER A 453 -17.96 3.07 33.53
N LYS A 454 -17.15 3.78 34.31
CA LYS A 454 -15.92 3.21 34.90
C LYS A 454 -16.17 1.90 35.68
N SER A 455 -17.24 1.83 36.48
CA SER A 455 -17.61 0.60 37.20
C SER A 455 -17.92 -0.55 36.26
N GLN A 456 -18.66 -0.29 35.18
CA GLN A 456 -18.99 -1.31 34.18
C GLN A 456 -17.78 -1.74 33.36
N GLN A 457 -16.82 -0.83 33.13
CA GLN A 457 -15.54 -1.16 32.49
C GLN A 457 -14.69 -2.09 33.38
N ASP A 458 -14.67 -1.86 34.69
CA ASP A 458 -13.95 -2.71 35.64
C ASP A 458 -14.58 -4.12 35.73
N ASP A 459 -15.91 -4.20 35.73
CA ASP A 459 -16.65 -5.47 35.66
C ASP A 459 -16.35 -6.21 34.34
N LEU A 460 -16.40 -5.50 33.20
CA LEU A 460 -16.09 -6.05 31.88
C LEU A 460 -14.65 -6.55 31.81
N ARG A 461 -13.68 -5.77 32.33
CA ARG A 461 -12.26 -6.15 32.36
C ARG A 461 -12.04 -7.45 33.13
N THR A 462 -12.72 -7.60 34.27
CA THR A 462 -12.68 -8.81 35.10
C THR A 462 -13.29 -10.01 34.37
N ALA A 463 -14.42 -9.81 33.69
CA ALA A 463 -15.07 -10.86 32.90
C ALA A 463 -14.20 -11.32 31.72
N LEU A 464 -13.59 -10.37 31.00
CA LEU A 464 -12.69 -10.67 29.87
C LEU A 464 -11.40 -11.37 30.32
N LEU A 465 -10.85 -11.02 31.49
CA LEU A 465 -9.71 -11.74 32.08
C LEU A 465 -10.06 -13.21 32.33
N ALA A 466 -11.23 -13.46 32.93
CA ALA A 466 -11.68 -14.82 33.21
C ALA A 466 -11.86 -15.62 31.92
N ALA A 467 -12.42 -15.01 30.88
CA ALA A 467 -12.62 -15.67 29.60
C ALA A 467 -11.32 -15.95 28.84
N PHE A 468 -10.38 -15.00 28.85
CA PHE A 468 -9.03 -15.19 28.30
C PHE A 468 -8.30 -16.34 28.99
N ARG A 469 -8.35 -16.41 30.33
CA ARG A 469 -7.75 -17.49 31.11
C ARG A 469 -8.38 -18.86 30.82
N ASP A 470 -9.70 -18.90 30.66
CA ASP A 470 -10.45 -20.13 30.46
C ASP A 470 -10.42 -20.61 28.99
N GLY A 471 -9.74 -19.87 28.08
CA GLY A 471 -9.65 -20.20 26.65
C GLY A 471 -11.01 -20.18 25.94
N LYS A 472 -11.96 -19.40 26.46
CA LYS A 472 -13.30 -19.28 25.87
C LYS A 472 -13.29 -18.19 24.81
N ASP A 473 -13.88 -18.51 23.66
CA ASP A 473 -14.15 -17.52 22.62
C ASP A 473 -15.22 -16.53 23.14
N VAL A 474 -14.85 -15.26 23.25
CA VAL A 474 -15.75 -14.17 23.65
C VAL A 474 -16.03 -13.34 22.41
N ALA A 475 -16.66 -13.98 21.43
CA ALA A 475 -17.15 -13.32 20.23
C ALA A 475 -18.35 -12.41 20.56
#